data_AF-A0A382K7U4-F1
#
_entry.id   AF-A0A382K7U4-F1
#
_cell.length_a   1.000
_cell.length_b   1.000
_cell.length_c   1.000
_cell.angle_alpha   90.00
_cell.angle_beta   90.00
_cell.angle_gamma   90.00
#
_symmetry.space_group_name_H-M   'P 1'
#
loop_
_entity.id
_entity.type
_entity.pdbx_description
1 polymer ?
#
loop_
_entity_poly.entity_id
_entity_poly.type
_entity_poly.pdbx_seq_one_letter_code
_entity_poly.pdbx_strand_id
1 'polypeptide(L)'
;MLLISRHLSIFLIITIFTSCGKQDGDSKLLHSILDSMKEDFPKIVANPNKYRLQIIYTQVDRNPDQLPSFTTHYYHFDPEKYFYPASTVK
;
A
#
# COMPACT_ATOMS: atom_id res chain seq x y z
N MET A 1 -11.41 32.60 -32.92
CA MET A 1 -11.65 32.57 -31.45
C MET A 1 -12.30 31.27 -30.97
N LEU A 2 -13.32 30.73 -31.65
CA LEU A 2 -13.99 29.46 -31.29
C LEU A 2 -13.11 28.19 -31.40
N LEU A 3 -12.19 28.13 -32.37
CA LEU A 3 -11.29 26.97 -32.54
C LEU A 3 -10.29 26.81 -31.37
N ILE A 4 -9.77 27.92 -30.83
CA ILE A 4 -8.81 27.93 -29.72
C ILE A 4 -9.47 27.43 -28.41
N SER A 5 -10.74 27.80 -28.17
CA SER A 5 -11.54 27.34 -27.02
C SER A 5 -11.83 25.82 -27.04
N ARG A 6 -11.99 25.23 -28.24
CA ARG A 6 -12.15 23.77 -28.41
C ARG A 6 -10.87 23.01 -28.07
N HIS A 7 -9.71 23.50 -28.50
CA HIS A 7 -8.42 22.89 -28.16
C HIS A 7 -8.07 23.05 -26.68
N LEU A 8 -8.42 24.19 -26.07
CA LEU A 8 -8.25 24.43 -24.63
C LEU A 8 -9.12 23.47 -23.79
N SER A 9 -10.35 23.19 -24.22
CA SER A 9 -11.25 22.24 -23.54
C SER A 9 -10.78 20.79 -23.69
N ILE A 10 -10.21 20.40 -24.84
CA ILE A 10 -9.64 19.06 -25.05
C ILE A 10 -8.40 18.85 -24.16
N PHE A 11 -7.55 19.88 -24.03
CA PHE A 11 -6.34 19.81 -23.19
C PHE A 11 -6.67 19.67 -21.70
N LEU A 12 -7.78 20.27 -21.24
CA LEU A 12 -8.27 20.20 -19.87
C LEU A 12 -8.84 18.82 -19.48
N ILE A 13 -9.37 18.05 -20.44
CA ILE A 13 -9.92 16.70 -20.19
C ILE A 13 -8.80 15.66 -20.04
N ILE A 14 -7.67 15.84 -20.73
CA ILE A 14 -6.53 14.90 -20.70
C ILE A 14 -5.81 14.90 -19.34
N THR A 15 -5.85 16.01 -18.60
CA THR A 15 -5.15 16.15 -17.30
C THR A 15 -5.87 15.48 -16.12
N ILE A 16 -7.13 15.08 -16.28
CA ILE A 16 -7.94 14.48 -15.19
C ILE A 16 -7.64 12.98 -15.00
N PHE A 17 -7.03 12.31 -15.99
CA PHE A 17 -6.82 10.85 -15.96
C PHE A 17 -5.50 10.39 -15.31
N THR A 18 -4.64 11.29 -14.82
CA THR A 18 -3.30 10.92 -14.30
C THR A 18 -3.23 10.76 -12.78
N SER A 19 -4.34 10.66 -12.07
CA SER A 19 -4.31 10.31 -10.64
C SER A 19 -4.66 8.83 -10.42
N CYS A 20 -3.67 7.96 -10.67
CA CYS A 20 -3.66 6.60 -10.16
C CYS A 20 -2.45 6.46 -9.23
N GLY A 21 -2.65 6.75 -7.94
CA GLY A 21 -1.65 6.54 -6.91
C GLY A 21 -1.53 5.06 -6.58
N LYS A 22 -0.83 4.28 -7.42
CA LYS A 22 -0.43 2.92 -7.09
C LYS A 22 0.76 2.96 -6.14
N GLN A 23 0.50 2.76 -4.85
CA GLN A 23 1.56 2.58 -3.85
C GLN A 23 1.94 1.09 -3.77
N ASP A 24 2.44 0.56 -4.89
CA ASP A 24 2.69 -0.88 -5.12
C ASP A 24 4.03 -1.39 -4.57
N GLY A 25 4.69 -0.62 -3.71
CA GLY A 25 6.01 -0.96 -3.18
C GLY A 25 5.95 -1.40 -1.74
N ASP A 26 6.88 -2.28 -1.35
CA ASP A 26 7.09 -2.61 0.04
C ASP A 26 7.43 -1.35 0.85
N SER A 27 6.73 -1.21 1.97
CA SER A 27 6.93 -0.10 2.91
C SER A 27 8.31 -0.19 3.55
N LYS A 28 9.07 0.90 3.50
CA LYS A 28 10.35 1.03 4.22
C LYS A 28 10.19 0.76 5.72
N LEU A 29 9.09 1.22 6.31
CA LEU A 29 8.79 0.98 7.72
C LEU A 29 8.65 -0.52 8.00
N LEU A 30 7.86 -1.23 7.19
CA LEU A 30 7.67 -2.67 7.38
C LEU A 30 8.95 -3.46 7.09
N HIS A 31 9.75 -3.04 6.10
CA HIS A 31 11.08 -3.60 5.90
C HIS A 31 11.94 -3.49 7.16
N SER A 32 12.06 -2.29 7.75
CA SER A 32 12.87 -2.10 8.95
C SER A 32 12.37 -2.88 10.16
N ILE A 33 11.04 -2.98 10.35
CA ILE A 33 10.44 -3.79 11.41
C ILE A 33 10.73 -5.28 11.19
N LEU A 34 10.56 -5.78 9.98
CA LEU A 34 10.80 -7.18 9.69
C LEU A 34 12.29 -7.53 9.79
N ASP A 35 13.17 -6.68 9.29
CA ASP A 35 14.62 -6.87 9.39
C ASP A 35 15.08 -6.92 10.86
N SER A 36 14.48 -6.13 11.76
CA SER A 36 14.80 -6.19 13.19
C SER A 36 14.31 -7.47 13.87
N MET A 37 13.30 -8.13 13.30
CA MET A 37 12.73 -9.40 13.76
C MET A 37 13.44 -10.64 13.19
N LYS A 38 14.52 -10.46 12.42
CA LYS A 38 15.20 -11.56 11.74
C LYS A 38 15.81 -12.59 12.70
N GLU A 39 16.26 -12.17 13.88
CA GLU A 39 16.79 -13.11 14.90
C GLU A 39 15.68 -13.96 15.53
N ASP A 40 14.50 -13.39 15.76
CA ASP A 40 13.36 -14.10 16.35
C ASP A 40 12.68 -15.04 15.33
N PHE A 41 12.63 -14.61 14.06
CA PHE A 41 11.93 -15.33 12.99
C PHE A 41 12.84 -15.57 11.75
N PRO A 42 14.02 -16.22 11.92
CA PRO A 42 15.05 -16.27 10.89
C PRO A 42 14.62 -17.03 9.64
N LYS A 43 13.69 -17.97 9.78
CA LYS A 43 13.17 -18.73 8.63
C LYS A 43 12.22 -17.88 7.79
N ILE A 44 11.22 -17.28 8.42
CA ILE A 44 10.11 -16.61 7.74
C ILE A 44 10.58 -15.28 7.15
N VAL A 45 11.22 -14.45 7.96
CA VAL A 45 11.70 -13.11 7.56
C VAL A 45 12.78 -13.19 6.48
N ALA A 46 13.70 -14.15 6.56
CA ALA A 46 14.77 -14.26 5.55
C ALA A 46 14.30 -14.91 4.23
N ASN A 47 13.12 -15.56 4.21
CA ASN A 47 12.61 -16.25 3.02
C ASN A 47 11.13 -15.90 2.75
N PRO A 48 10.76 -14.61 2.64
CA PRO A 48 9.37 -14.17 2.61
C PRO A 48 8.61 -14.74 1.40
N ASN A 49 9.28 -14.93 0.25
CA ASN A 49 8.70 -15.55 -0.94
C ASN A 49 8.35 -17.04 -0.72
N LYS A 50 9.22 -17.80 -0.05
CA LYS A 50 9.00 -19.23 0.22
C LYS A 50 7.78 -19.45 1.11
N TYR A 51 7.62 -18.60 2.11
CA TYR A 51 6.52 -18.68 3.07
C TYR A 51 5.31 -17.84 2.66
N ARG A 52 5.34 -17.20 1.48
CA ARG A 52 4.30 -16.29 0.99
C ARG A 52 3.90 -15.25 2.03
N LEU A 53 4.87 -14.71 2.77
CA LEU A 53 4.61 -13.70 3.79
C LEU A 53 4.01 -12.45 3.11
N GLN A 54 2.88 -11.98 3.61
CA GLN A 54 2.27 -10.71 3.23
C GLN A 54 1.80 -9.99 4.48
N ILE A 55 2.01 -8.68 4.54
CA ILE A 55 1.58 -7.85 5.66
C ILE A 55 0.90 -6.59 5.12
N ILE A 56 -0.30 -6.33 5.61
CA ILE A 56 -1.03 -5.09 5.43
C ILE A 56 -1.18 -4.48 6.81
N TYR A 57 -0.57 -3.33 7.03
CA TYR A 57 -0.57 -2.63 8.31
C TYR A 57 -1.06 -1.20 8.12
N THR A 58 -2.17 -0.85 8.75
CA THR A 58 -2.68 0.53 8.76
C THR A 58 -2.27 1.20 10.08
N GLN A 59 -1.36 2.17 9.97
CA GLN A 59 -1.03 3.07 11.06
C GLN A 59 -2.18 4.05 11.28
N VAL A 60 -2.57 4.21 12.55
CA VAL A 60 -3.58 5.17 12.99
C VAL A 60 -2.90 6.24 13.82
N ASP A 61 -2.69 7.40 13.23
CA ASP A 61 -2.18 8.58 13.93
C ASP A 61 -3.37 9.41 14.43
N ARG A 62 -3.29 9.96 15.64
CA ARG A 62 -4.32 10.84 16.19
C ARG A 62 -3.73 12.21 16.45
N ASN A 63 -4.44 13.25 16.02
CA ASN A 63 -4.07 14.62 16.36
C ASN A 63 -4.41 14.93 17.84
N PRO A 64 -4.04 16.10 18.38
CA PRO A 64 -4.37 16.50 19.76
C PRO A 64 -5.88 16.45 20.09
N ASP A 65 -6.74 16.65 19.09
CA ASP A 65 -8.21 16.56 19.21
C ASP A 65 -8.76 15.13 19.03
N GLN A 66 -7.88 14.11 19.01
CA GLN A 66 -8.19 12.69 18.82
C GLN A 66 -8.74 12.31 17.43
N LEU A 67 -8.69 13.20 16.45
CA LEU A 67 -9.10 12.91 15.08
C LEU A 67 -8.07 11.98 14.41
N PRO A 68 -8.50 10.83 13.84
CA PRO A 68 -7.58 9.87 13.25
C PRO A 68 -7.21 10.22 11.81
N SER A 69 -5.94 10.00 11.47
CA SER A 69 -5.45 9.88 10.09
C SER A 69 -4.87 8.48 9.87
N PHE A 70 -5.06 7.96 8.66
CA PHE A 70 -4.70 6.58 8.33
C PHE A 70 -3.60 6.55 7.28
N THR A 71 -2.54 5.79 7.57
CA THR A 71 -1.49 5.48 6.60
C THR A 71 -1.38 3.96 6.47
N THR A 72 -1.63 3.42 5.28
CA THR A 72 -1.48 1.97 5.05
C THR A 72 -0.12 1.64 4.47
N HIS A 73 0.54 0.68 5.09
CA HIS A 73 1.81 0.11 4.70
C HIS A 73 1.60 -1.32 4.19
N TYR A 74 2.24 -1.64 3.08
CA TYR A 74 2.20 -2.96 2.45
C TYR A 74 3.58 -3.60 2.50
N TYR A 75 3.62 -4.92 2.61
CA TYR A 75 4.81 -5.73 2.43
C TYR A 75 4.43 -7.02 1.71
N HIS A 76 5.07 -7.27 0.57
CA HIS A 76 4.83 -8.39 -0.34
C HIS A 76 3.35 -8.53 -0.77
N PHE A 77 2.60 -7.43 -0.70
CA PHE A 77 1.16 -7.43 -0.99
C PHE A 77 0.93 -7.74 -2.48
N ASP A 78 0.10 -8.74 -2.72
CA ASP A 78 -0.34 -9.12 -4.04
C ASP A 78 -1.85 -9.44 -3.99
N PRO A 79 -2.71 -8.56 -4.53
CA PRO A 79 -4.16 -8.71 -4.45
C PRO A 79 -4.68 -9.97 -5.14
N GLU A 80 -3.93 -10.55 -6.08
CA GLU A 80 -4.30 -11.78 -6.78
C GLU A 80 -3.93 -13.05 -5.98
N LYS A 81 -3.18 -12.91 -4.87
CA LYS A 81 -2.77 -14.02 -4.01
C LYS A 81 -3.68 -14.15 -2.78
N TYR A 82 -4.70 -15.00 -2.90
CA TYR A 82 -5.57 -15.35 -1.77
C TYR A 82 -4.90 -16.27 -0.73
N PHE A 83 -5.21 -16.06 0.55
CA PHE A 83 -4.85 -16.91 1.68
C PHE A 83 -6.09 -17.48 2.35
N TYR A 84 -6.09 -18.79 2.57
CA TYR A 84 -7.16 -19.43 3.33
C TYR A 84 -7.08 -18.98 4.80
N PRO A 85 -8.13 -18.34 5.35
CA PRO A 85 -8.05 -17.71 6.67
C PRO A 85 -8.02 -18.71 7.84
N ALA A 86 -8.30 -20.00 7.60
CA ALA A 86 -8.49 -20.98 8.67
C ALA A 86 -9.43 -20.41 9.76
N SER A 87 -9.02 -20.41 11.03
CA SER A 87 -9.83 -19.91 12.15
C SER A 87 -9.84 -18.39 12.33
N THR A 88 -9.25 -17.61 11.41
CA THR A 88 -9.26 -16.13 11.51
C THR A 88 -10.56 -15.51 11.00
N VAL A 89 -11.35 -16.26 10.22
CA VAL A 89 -12.75 -15.97 9.93
C VAL A 89 -13.60 -16.85 10.85
N LYS A 90 -14.49 -16.22 11.62
CA LYS A 90 -15.41 -16.86 12.55
C LYS A 90 -16.85 -16.54 12.18
#